data_AF-A0A834Y8V5-F1
#
_entry.id   AF-A0A834Y8V5-F1
#
_cell.length_a   1.000
_cell.length_b   1.000
_cell.length_c   1.000
_cell.angle_alpha   90.00
_cell.angle_beta   90.00
_cell.angle_gamma   90.00
#
_symmetry.space_group_name_H-M   'P 1'
#
loop_
_entity.id
_entity.type
_entity.pdbx_description
1 polymer ?
#
loop_
_entity_poly.entity_id
_entity_poly.type
_entity_poly.pdbx_seq_one_letter_code
_entity_poly.pdbx_strand_id
1 'polypeptide(L)'
;MADQQVYPQAPANGYAKVDVESQSAELRRKKRIKCFAYIAAFAVFQTIIILVFALTVMRIKTPDVKLGTVTVETINVGTAASPSFSMRLIAEVTVKNKNFGHYKFDESTATFSYGGMKVGEALIPKGRAKARKTRRMTIVVDVNSAGQLSGNSNLSNEISTGMLTLSSHTKLSGKVTVMKVMKKRKTAEMNCTMTINVASRIDISFAVSIHMVYPQAPANGYAKVDVESQSAELHRKKKIKCFAYIAAFAVFQTIIILVFALTVMRIKTPDVKLGTVTVETLNVGTAASPSFSMRLIAEVTVKNKNFGHYKFDESTTTFSYGSTIVGQTLIPKGRAKARKTRRMTIAVDVNSNGISGNSNLSSEISRGMLTLSSHTKLSGKVTLMKLMKKQRKTKEELCSQFSPFQQHKMADHDQQVYPQAPANGYAKVDVESQSAELRRKKRIKCFAYIAAFAVFQTIIILVFALTVMRIKTPDVKLGTVTVETINVGTAASPSFSMRLITEVTVKNKNFGHYKFDESTATFSYGGMKVGEALIPKGRAKARKTRRMTIVVDVNSTGLSGNSNLSNEISRGMLTLSSYTKLSGKVTLMKVMKKRKTAEMNCTMIVNVTSRSIQNLNCE
;
A
#
# COMPACT_ATOMS: atom_id res chain seq x y z
N MET A 1 95.42 -46.82 -58.46
CA MET A 1 95.77 -45.39 -58.25
C MET A 1 94.45 -44.64 -58.13
N ALA A 2 94.20 -44.04 -56.95
CA ALA A 2 93.10 -43.11 -56.59
C ALA A 2 91.65 -43.63 -56.77
N ASP A 3 90.65 -43.31 -55.94
CA ASP A 3 90.54 -42.59 -54.68
C ASP A 3 89.18 -43.00 -54.08
N GLN A 4 89.11 -43.33 -52.79
CA GLN A 4 87.86 -43.71 -52.13
C GLN A 4 87.36 -42.58 -51.23
N GLN A 5 86.26 -41.96 -51.64
CA GLN A 5 85.54 -40.93 -50.90
C GLN A 5 84.95 -41.48 -49.60
N VAL A 6 85.28 -40.83 -48.48
CA VAL A 6 84.58 -40.96 -47.19
C VAL A 6 84.01 -39.58 -46.82
N TYR A 7 82.70 -39.52 -46.64
CA TYR A 7 81.95 -38.34 -46.17
C TYR A 7 82.15 -38.11 -44.67
N PRO A 8 82.33 -36.86 -44.19
CA PRO A 8 82.22 -36.53 -42.77
C PRO A 8 80.77 -36.24 -42.31
N GLN A 9 80.47 -36.68 -41.09
CA GLN A 9 79.21 -36.50 -40.37
C GLN A 9 78.91 -35.02 -40.02
N ALA A 10 77.63 -34.65 -40.11
CA ALA A 10 77.09 -33.37 -39.67
C ALA A 10 76.71 -33.38 -38.17
N PRO A 11 76.75 -32.23 -37.46
CA PRO A 11 76.49 -32.15 -36.03
C PRO A 11 74.98 -32.25 -35.70
N ALA A 12 74.68 -32.86 -34.55
CA ALA A 12 73.34 -33.01 -34.00
C ALA A 12 72.80 -31.67 -33.45
N ASN A 13 71.76 -31.12 -34.10
CA ASN A 13 70.95 -30.03 -33.54
C ASN A 13 69.71 -30.60 -32.83
N GLY A 14 69.79 -30.71 -31.50
CA GLY A 14 68.66 -30.99 -30.64
C GLY A 14 67.79 -29.75 -30.42
N TYR A 15 66.60 -29.71 -31.02
CA TYR A 15 65.57 -28.71 -30.67
C TYR A 15 64.72 -29.21 -29.50
N ALA A 16 64.83 -28.51 -28.38
CA ALA A 16 64.00 -28.67 -27.19
C ALA A 16 62.52 -28.45 -27.52
N LYS A 17 61.73 -29.53 -27.42
CA LYS A 17 60.26 -29.52 -27.53
C LYS A 17 59.66 -29.58 -26.13
N VAL A 18 59.81 -28.51 -25.35
CA VAL A 18 59.18 -28.40 -24.03
C VAL A 18 58.61 -26.97 -23.87
N ASP A 19 57.42 -26.86 -23.26
CA ASP A 19 56.85 -25.65 -22.61
C ASP A 19 55.69 -24.84 -23.22
N VAL A 20 55.05 -25.24 -24.33
CA VAL A 20 53.81 -24.51 -24.77
C VAL A 20 52.54 -25.01 -24.04
N GLU A 21 52.49 -26.28 -23.66
CA GLU A 21 51.30 -26.89 -23.05
C GLU A 21 51.17 -26.53 -21.56
N SER A 22 52.30 -26.38 -20.86
CA SER A 22 52.40 -25.99 -19.45
C SER A 22 51.85 -24.58 -19.18
N GLN A 23 52.27 -23.58 -19.98
CA GLN A 23 51.84 -22.18 -19.80
C GLN A 23 50.34 -21.95 -20.12
N SER A 24 49.77 -22.72 -21.06
CA SER A 24 48.34 -22.68 -21.41
C SER A 24 47.44 -23.17 -20.27
N ALA A 25 47.86 -24.22 -19.55
CA ALA A 25 47.14 -24.78 -18.41
C ALA A 25 47.17 -23.84 -17.21
N GLU A 26 48.30 -23.20 -16.94
CA GLU A 26 48.47 -22.27 -15.82
C GLU A 26 47.65 -20.98 -16.02
N LEU A 27 47.61 -20.44 -17.24
CA LEU A 27 46.77 -19.28 -17.57
C LEU A 27 45.26 -19.60 -17.47
N ARG A 28 44.84 -20.82 -17.85
CA ARG A 28 43.46 -21.31 -17.68
C ARG A 28 43.11 -21.48 -16.19
N ARG A 29 44.06 -21.95 -15.36
CA ARG A 29 43.92 -22.08 -13.90
C ARG A 29 43.74 -20.70 -13.25
N LYS A 30 44.59 -19.72 -13.57
CA LYS A 30 44.50 -18.33 -13.08
C LYS A 30 43.17 -17.66 -13.46
N LYS A 31 42.67 -17.88 -14.69
CA LYS A 31 41.35 -17.35 -15.14
C LYS A 31 40.16 -17.99 -14.43
N ARG A 32 40.20 -19.31 -14.17
CA ARG A 32 39.16 -19.99 -13.38
C ARG A 32 39.15 -19.50 -11.94
N ILE A 33 40.32 -19.30 -11.32
CA ILE A 33 40.44 -18.77 -9.96
C ILE A 33 39.81 -17.37 -9.86
N LYS A 34 40.09 -16.47 -10.80
CA LYS A 34 39.45 -15.13 -10.83
C LYS A 34 37.93 -15.21 -10.95
N CYS A 35 37.40 -16.08 -11.80
CA CYS A 35 35.94 -16.28 -11.94
C CYS A 35 35.32 -16.84 -10.65
N PHE A 36 35.95 -17.83 -10.01
CA PHE A 36 35.49 -18.36 -8.73
C PHE A 36 35.57 -17.33 -7.60
N ALA A 37 36.58 -16.47 -7.60
CA ALA A 37 36.69 -15.36 -6.65
C ALA A 37 35.52 -14.36 -6.81
N TYR A 38 35.13 -14.01 -8.05
CA TYR A 38 33.97 -13.15 -8.28
C TYR A 38 32.64 -13.80 -7.86
N ILE A 39 32.46 -15.10 -8.12
CA ILE A 39 31.28 -15.84 -7.68
C ILE A 39 31.22 -15.93 -6.15
N ALA A 40 32.37 -16.18 -5.50
CA ALA A 40 32.47 -16.20 -4.05
C ALA A 40 32.18 -14.83 -3.44
N ALA A 41 32.77 -13.75 -3.98
CA ALA A 41 32.50 -12.38 -3.55
C ALA A 41 31.01 -12.00 -3.72
N PHE A 42 30.37 -12.44 -4.82
CA PHE A 42 28.94 -12.24 -5.03
C PHE A 42 28.09 -13.01 -4.02
N ALA A 43 28.41 -14.27 -3.74
CA ALA A 43 27.72 -15.06 -2.74
C ALA A 43 27.83 -14.41 -1.37
N VAL A 44 29.02 -13.93 -1.00
CA VAL A 44 29.26 -13.18 0.25
C VAL A 44 28.46 -11.87 0.28
N PHE A 45 28.41 -11.11 -0.82
CA PHE A 45 27.63 -9.88 -0.87
C PHE A 45 26.12 -10.13 -0.74
N GLN A 46 25.59 -11.16 -1.41
CA GLN A 46 24.18 -11.54 -1.29
C GLN A 46 23.84 -12.07 0.10
N THR A 47 24.71 -12.88 0.71
CA THR A 47 24.50 -13.34 2.08
C THR A 47 24.53 -12.18 3.06
N ILE A 48 25.42 -11.21 2.90
CA ILE A 48 25.44 -9.98 3.71
C ILE A 48 24.13 -9.21 3.52
N ILE A 49 23.64 -9.00 2.29
CA ILE A 49 22.36 -8.30 2.06
C ILE A 49 21.19 -9.04 2.70
N ILE A 50 21.10 -10.37 2.51
CA ILE A 50 20.03 -11.19 3.08
C ILE A 50 20.11 -11.14 4.61
N LEU A 51 21.31 -11.23 5.18
CA LEU A 51 21.54 -11.16 6.62
C LEU A 51 21.15 -9.79 7.16
N VAL A 52 21.58 -8.70 6.53
CA VAL A 52 21.21 -7.33 6.89
C VAL A 52 19.69 -7.15 6.79
N PHE A 53 19.05 -7.60 5.69
CA PHE A 53 17.61 -7.51 5.53
C PHE A 53 16.85 -8.34 6.58
N ALA A 54 17.33 -9.55 6.90
CA ALA A 54 16.76 -10.40 7.93
C ALA A 54 16.87 -9.76 9.33
N LEU A 55 18.05 -9.23 9.67
CA LEU A 55 18.32 -8.63 10.98
C LEU A 55 17.70 -7.24 11.16
N THR A 56 17.58 -6.45 10.09
CA THR A 56 17.05 -5.07 10.18
C THR A 56 15.55 -5.01 9.92
N VAL A 57 15.07 -5.62 8.83
CA VAL A 57 13.69 -5.49 8.37
C VAL A 57 12.81 -6.61 8.94
N MET A 58 13.27 -7.86 8.91
CA MET A 58 12.48 -9.03 9.31
C MET A 58 12.58 -9.39 10.80
N ARG A 59 13.25 -8.56 11.61
CA ARG A 59 13.37 -8.78 13.05
C ARG A 59 11.99 -8.96 13.69
N ILE A 60 11.82 -10.08 14.39
CA ILE A 60 10.59 -10.38 15.14
C ILE A 60 10.51 -9.43 16.35
N LYS A 61 9.49 -8.57 16.33
CA LYS A 61 9.14 -7.60 17.36
C LYS A 61 7.99 -8.12 18.22
N THR A 62 7.96 -7.70 19.47
CA THR A 62 6.80 -7.94 20.33
C THR A 62 5.57 -7.22 19.76
N PRO A 63 4.42 -7.90 19.63
CA PRO A 63 3.14 -7.28 19.29
C PRO A 63 2.77 -6.20 20.31
N ASP A 64 1.81 -5.36 19.94
CA ASP A 64 1.39 -4.21 20.75
C ASP A 64 -0.09 -4.41 21.07
N VAL A 65 -0.42 -4.54 22.34
CA VAL A 65 -1.78 -4.77 22.83
C VAL A 65 -2.23 -3.50 23.53
N LYS A 66 -3.45 -3.08 23.24
CA LYS A 66 -4.02 -1.82 23.71
C LYS A 66 -5.50 -2.02 24.02
N LEU A 67 -5.96 -1.40 25.10
CA LEU A 67 -7.37 -1.18 25.35
C LEU A 67 -7.78 0.03 24.51
N GLY A 68 -8.79 -0.17 23.66
CA GLY A 68 -9.35 0.82 22.75
C GLY A 68 -10.49 1.57 23.43
N THR A 69 -11.63 1.62 22.77
CA THR A 69 -12.86 2.20 23.32
C THR A 69 -13.39 1.32 24.45
N VAL A 70 -13.73 1.92 25.58
CA VAL A 70 -14.44 1.26 26.68
C VAL A 70 -15.78 1.97 26.82
N THR A 71 -16.87 1.20 26.76
CA THR A 71 -18.23 1.69 26.97
C THR A 71 -18.80 1.01 28.21
N VAL A 72 -19.38 1.80 29.10
CA VAL A 72 -20.11 1.28 30.25
C VAL A 72 -21.54 0.99 29.78
N GLU A 73 -21.99 -0.24 29.93
CA GLU A 73 -23.33 -0.67 29.52
C GLU A 73 -24.32 -0.55 30.68
N THR A 74 -23.89 -0.95 31.88
CA THR A 74 -24.66 -0.76 33.12
C THR A 74 -23.73 -0.30 34.23
N ILE A 75 -24.23 0.56 35.11
CA ILE A 75 -23.50 1.01 36.30
C ILE A 75 -24.44 1.23 37.47
N ASN A 76 -24.10 0.62 38.60
CA ASN A 76 -24.73 0.80 39.90
C ASN A 76 -23.65 1.28 40.86
N VAL A 77 -23.89 2.40 41.53
CA VAL A 77 -22.95 2.98 42.50
C VAL A 77 -23.66 3.15 43.84
N GLY A 78 -23.02 2.73 44.92
CA GLY A 78 -23.47 2.96 46.29
C GLY A 78 -23.42 4.45 46.68
N THR A 79 -23.54 4.69 47.98
CA THR A 79 -23.46 6.06 48.53
C THR A 79 -22.07 6.32 49.09
N ALA A 80 -21.73 7.57 49.41
CA ALA A 80 -20.47 7.87 50.09
C ALA A 80 -20.38 7.19 51.48
N ALA A 81 -21.53 6.98 52.15
CA ALA A 81 -21.63 6.26 53.42
C ALA A 81 -21.51 4.74 53.28
N SER A 82 -21.87 4.20 52.11
CA SER A 82 -21.77 2.77 51.76
C SER A 82 -21.13 2.60 50.37
N PRO A 83 -19.82 2.89 50.23
CA PRO A 83 -19.17 3.00 48.93
C PRO A 83 -19.08 1.63 48.26
N SER A 84 -19.77 1.49 47.14
CA SER A 84 -19.71 0.30 46.29
C SER A 84 -19.93 0.66 44.83
N PHE A 85 -19.52 -0.20 43.92
CA PHE A 85 -19.87 -0.11 42.51
C PHE A 85 -19.99 -1.50 41.90
N SER A 86 -20.93 -1.63 40.96
CA SER A 86 -21.05 -2.79 40.09
C SER A 86 -21.36 -2.28 38.69
N MET A 87 -20.59 -2.70 37.70
CA MET A 87 -20.74 -2.24 36.32
C MET A 87 -20.38 -3.30 35.30
N ARG A 88 -21.06 -3.26 34.16
CA ARG A 88 -20.72 -4.06 32.98
C ARG A 88 -20.04 -3.19 31.94
N LEU A 89 -18.82 -3.53 31.58
CA LEU A 89 -18.02 -2.82 30.58
C LEU A 89 -17.92 -3.65 29.30
N ILE A 90 -18.13 -2.98 28.17
CA ILE A 90 -17.78 -3.50 26.84
C ILE A 90 -16.51 -2.78 26.39
N ALA A 91 -15.41 -3.51 26.20
CA ALA A 91 -14.13 -2.93 25.83
C ALA A 91 -13.59 -3.51 24.52
N GLU A 92 -13.04 -2.65 23.65
CA GLU A 92 -12.34 -3.09 22.44
C GLU A 92 -10.86 -3.37 22.76
N VAL A 93 -10.43 -4.64 22.72
CA VAL A 93 -9.01 -4.99 22.77
C VAL A 93 -8.41 -4.98 21.37
N THR A 94 -7.34 -4.21 21.22
CA THR A 94 -6.61 -4.05 19.97
C THR A 94 -5.25 -4.74 20.04
N VAL A 95 -5.06 -5.77 19.21
CA VAL A 95 -3.79 -6.48 19.02
C VAL A 95 -3.14 -6.06 17.70
N LYS A 96 -2.14 -5.19 17.78
CA LYS A 96 -1.39 -4.68 16.63
C LYS A 96 -0.13 -5.51 16.38
N ASN A 97 -0.14 -6.26 15.29
CA ASN A 97 1.01 -7.05 14.88
C ASN A 97 2.03 -6.19 14.12
N LYS A 98 3.19 -5.94 14.75
CA LYS A 98 4.31 -5.19 14.16
C LYS A 98 5.18 -6.03 13.21
N ASN A 99 4.97 -7.35 13.16
CA ASN A 99 5.80 -8.31 12.42
C ASN A 99 5.36 -8.48 10.96
N PHE A 100 6.28 -8.94 10.12
CA PHE A 100 6.03 -9.37 8.74
C PHE A 100 5.44 -10.80 8.66
N GLY A 101 5.46 -11.52 9.77
CA GLY A 101 4.75 -12.79 9.97
C GLY A 101 3.40 -12.60 10.65
N HIS A 102 2.57 -13.64 10.65
CA HIS A 102 1.34 -13.62 11.46
C HIS A 102 1.67 -13.91 12.93
N TYR A 103 0.94 -13.28 13.83
CA TYR A 103 0.98 -13.53 15.26
C TYR A 103 -0.27 -14.30 15.64
N LYS A 104 -0.11 -15.54 16.11
CA LYS A 104 -1.19 -16.33 16.69
C LYS A 104 -1.01 -16.26 18.21
N PHE A 105 -1.99 -15.68 18.89
CA PHE A 105 -1.99 -15.59 20.36
C PHE A 105 -2.94 -16.62 20.93
N ASP A 106 -2.53 -17.11 22.08
CA ASP A 106 -3.29 -18.07 22.87
C ASP A 106 -4.41 -17.31 23.61
N GLU A 107 -5.34 -18.05 24.20
CA GLU A 107 -6.35 -17.45 25.07
C GLU A 107 -5.68 -16.80 26.29
N SER A 108 -6.22 -15.70 26.79
CA SER A 108 -5.64 -14.95 27.90
C SER A 108 -6.71 -14.21 28.69
N THR A 109 -6.38 -13.75 29.89
CA THR A 109 -7.32 -13.02 30.76
C THR A 109 -6.85 -11.59 30.93
N ALA A 110 -7.78 -10.63 30.80
CA ALA A 110 -7.60 -9.25 31.21
C ALA A 110 -8.11 -9.08 32.63
N THR A 111 -7.24 -8.63 33.54
CA THR A 111 -7.60 -8.36 34.93
C THR A 111 -7.91 -6.89 35.10
N PHE A 112 -8.99 -6.58 35.80
CA PHE A 112 -9.39 -5.21 36.17
C PHE A 112 -9.24 -5.06 37.68
N SER A 113 -8.61 -3.99 38.11
CA SER A 113 -8.33 -3.71 39.52
C SER A 113 -8.65 -2.27 39.90
N TYR A 114 -9.06 -2.08 41.14
CA TYR A 114 -9.28 -0.79 41.79
C TYR A 114 -8.30 -0.66 42.95
N GLY A 115 -7.46 0.38 42.96
CA GLY A 115 -6.45 0.54 44.02
C GLY A 115 -5.50 -0.66 44.18
N GLY A 116 -5.27 -1.44 43.12
CA GLY A 116 -4.49 -2.68 43.15
C GLY A 116 -5.27 -3.96 43.48
N MET A 117 -6.51 -3.85 43.99
CA MET A 117 -7.36 -5.00 44.27
C MET A 117 -8.17 -5.42 43.04
N LYS A 118 -8.18 -6.72 42.73
CA LYS A 118 -8.89 -7.28 41.56
C LYS A 118 -10.40 -7.16 41.76
N VAL A 119 -11.10 -6.51 40.82
CA VAL A 119 -12.55 -6.27 40.85
C VAL A 119 -13.30 -6.86 39.65
N GLY A 120 -12.58 -7.38 38.65
CA GLY A 120 -13.20 -8.04 37.48
C GLY A 120 -12.16 -8.75 36.59
N GLU A 121 -12.63 -9.69 35.77
CA GLU A 121 -11.81 -10.40 34.78
C GLU A 121 -12.57 -10.61 33.48
N ALA A 122 -11.86 -10.50 32.37
CA ALA A 122 -12.42 -10.69 31.03
C ALA A 122 -11.60 -11.70 30.22
N LEU A 123 -12.28 -12.61 29.53
CA LEU A 123 -11.62 -13.55 28.62
C LEU A 123 -11.26 -12.86 27.30
N ILE A 124 -10.00 -12.96 26.92
CA ILE A 124 -9.51 -12.63 25.58
C ILE A 124 -9.37 -13.94 24.79
N PRO A 125 -10.26 -14.20 23.80
CA PRO A 125 -10.24 -15.46 23.08
C PRO A 125 -8.98 -15.60 22.22
N LYS A 126 -8.55 -16.85 22.01
CA LYS A 126 -7.45 -17.17 21.10
C LYS A 126 -7.67 -16.56 19.70
N GLY A 127 -6.62 -16.07 19.07
CA GLY A 127 -6.79 -15.34 17.82
C GLY A 127 -5.54 -15.22 16.95
N ARG A 128 -5.72 -14.65 15.76
CA ARG A 128 -4.64 -14.48 14.78
C ARG A 128 -4.62 -13.06 14.20
N ALA A 129 -3.56 -12.32 14.50
CA ALA A 129 -3.28 -11.04 13.86
C ALA A 129 -2.40 -11.24 12.62
N LYS A 130 -2.93 -10.90 11.44
CA LYS A 130 -2.21 -10.98 10.15
C LYS A 130 -0.96 -10.08 10.14
N ALA A 131 -0.01 -10.37 9.26
CA ALA A 131 1.23 -9.62 9.12
C ALA A 131 0.96 -8.11 8.93
N ARG A 132 1.60 -7.27 9.74
CA ARG A 132 1.48 -5.80 9.70
C ARG A 132 0.03 -5.26 9.80
N LYS A 133 -0.88 -6.06 10.37
CA LYS A 133 -2.28 -5.69 10.58
C LYS A 133 -2.60 -5.61 12.07
N THR A 134 -3.71 -4.95 12.35
CA THR A 134 -4.29 -4.84 13.68
C THR A 134 -5.53 -5.73 13.73
N ARG A 135 -5.64 -6.56 14.76
CA ARG A 135 -6.87 -7.30 15.09
C ARG A 135 -7.57 -6.56 16.23
N ARG A 136 -8.87 -6.35 16.08
CA ARG A 136 -9.75 -5.81 17.11
C ARG A 136 -10.65 -6.95 17.59
N MET A 137 -10.98 -6.95 18.85
CA MET A 137 -11.93 -7.86 19.48
C MET A 137 -12.65 -7.11 20.60
N THR A 138 -13.91 -7.47 20.81
CA THR A 138 -14.70 -6.94 21.91
C THR A 138 -14.66 -7.93 23.05
N ILE A 139 -14.38 -7.46 24.26
CA ILE A 139 -14.49 -8.21 25.50
C ILE A 139 -15.57 -7.56 26.35
N VAL A 140 -16.28 -8.38 27.12
CA VAL A 140 -17.25 -7.94 28.11
C VAL A 140 -16.66 -8.29 29.47
N VAL A 141 -16.74 -7.37 30.43
CA VAL A 141 -16.30 -7.59 31.80
C VAL A 141 -17.34 -7.07 32.77
N ASP A 142 -17.69 -7.90 33.73
CA ASP A 142 -18.45 -7.50 34.91
C ASP A 142 -17.43 -7.14 36.00
N VAL A 143 -17.54 -5.91 36.50
CA VAL A 143 -16.67 -5.36 37.54
C VAL A 143 -17.51 -5.09 38.77
N ASN A 144 -17.13 -5.67 39.91
CA ASN A 144 -17.87 -5.54 41.16
C ASN A 144 -16.91 -5.25 42.33
N SER A 145 -17.28 -4.29 43.17
CA SER A 145 -16.54 -3.93 44.38
C SER A 145 -17.01 -4.68 45.63
N ALA A 146 -18.11 -5.45 45.55
CA ALA A 146 -18.76 -6.04 46.71
C ALA A 146 -17.83 -7.02 47.47
N GLY A 147 -17.71 -6.80 48.79
CA GLY A 147 -17.01 -7.68 49.73
C GLY A 147 -15.52 -7.39 49.98
N GLN A 148 -14.81 -6.70 49.07
CA GLN A 148 -13.35 -6.46 49.19
C GLN A 148 -12.94 -5.00 49.39
N LEU A 149 -13.87 -4.06 49.23
CA LEU A 149 -13.60 -2.61 49.23
C LEU A 149 -14.44 -1.82 50.25
N SER A 150 -15.18 -2.51 51.14
CA SER A 150 -16.00 -1.88 52.18
C SER A 150 -15.13 -1.03 53.11
N GLY A 151 -15.39 0.28 53.14
CA GLY A 151 -14.66 1.23 54.00
C GLY A 151 -13.42 1.88 53.36
N ASN A 152 -13.16 1.66 52.06
CA ASN A 152 -12.04 2.34 51.39
C ASN A 152 -12.33 3.85 51.23
N SER A 153 -11.57 4.68 51.96
CA SER A 153 -11.72 6.14 51.96
C SER A 153 -11.51 6.77 50.58
N ASN A 154 -10.63 6.19 49.75
CA ASN A 154 -10.42 6.65 48.38
C ASN A 154 -11.67 6.38 47.52
N LEU A 155 -12.34 5.25 47.72
CA LEU A 155 -13.56 4.94 46.97
C LEU A 155 -14.72 5.86 47.37
N SER A 156 -14.86 6.18 48.66
CA SER A 156 -15.85 7.15 49.13
C SER A 156 -15.62 8.54 48.50
N ASN A 157 -14.37 9.00 48.47
CA ASN A 157 -13.98 10.26 47.84
C ASN A 157 -14.16 10.26 46.31
N GLU A 158 -13.85 9.16 45.62
CA GLU A 158 -14.03 9.04 44.17
C GLU A 158 -15.52 8.97 43.78
N ILE A 159 -16.36 8.35 44.62
CA ILE A 159 -17.82 8.36 44.44
C ILE A 159 -18.40 9.76 44.67
N SER A 160 -17.90 10.51 45.67
CA SER A 160 -18.37 11.88 45.95
C SER A 160 -17.94 12.89 44.88
N THR A 161 -16.71 12.76 44.37
CA THR A 161 -16.19 13.56 43.25
C THR A 161 -16.75 13.10 41.90
N GLY A 162 -17.35 11.91 41.85
CA GLY A 162 -17.95 11.35 40.64
C GLY A 162 -16.93 10.88 39.61
N MET A 163 -15.69 10.54 40.01
CA MET A 163 -14.63 10.07 39.10
C MET A 163 -13.98 8.80 39.65
N LEU A 164 -14.34 7.65 39.10
CA LEU A 164 -13.83 6.34 39.52
C LEU A 164 -12.62 5.91 38.67
N THR A 165 -11.50 5.55 39.32
CA THR A 165 -10.29 5.11 38.59
C THR A 165 -10.10 3.59 38.64
N LEU A 166 -10.15 2.94 37.48
CA LEU A 166 -9.83 1.52 37.31
C LEU A 166 -8.49 1.33 36.60
N SER A 167 -7.78 0.27 36.96
CA SER A 167 -6.61 -0.22 36.25
C SER A 167 -6.91 -1.54 35.57
N SER A 168 -6.32 -1.77 34.41
CA SER A 168 -6.39 -3.04 33.69
C SER A 168 -5.00 -3.53 33.34
N HIS A 169 -4.74 -4.79 33.63
CA HIS A 169 -3.51 -5.47 33.30
C HIS A 169 -3.83 -6.69 32.42
N THR A 170 -3.03 -6.93 31.39
CA THR A 170 -3.20 -8.08 30.50
C THR A 170 -1.86 -8.55 29.98
N LYS A 171 -1.63 -9.87 30.01
CA LYS A 171 -0.51 -10.53 29.34
C LYS A 171 -1.03 -11.40 28.21
N LEU A 172 -0.67 -11.07 26.98
CA LEU A 172 -1.08 -11.79 25.78
C LEU A 172 0.12 -12.52 25.17
N SER A 173 0.19 -13.83 25.38
CA SER A 173 1.25 -14.70 24.86
C SER A 173 0.88 -15.32 23.52
N GLY A 174 1.88 -15.51 22.66
CA GLY A 174 1.64 -16.11 21.34
C GLY A 174 2.89 -16.41 20.54
N LYS A 175 2.70 -16.99 19.36
CA LYS A 175 3.76 -17.35 18.41
C LYS A 175 3.71 -16.46 17.17
N VAL A 176 4.83 -15.80 16.87
CA VAL A 176 5.06 -15.10 15.60
C VAL A 176 5.70 -16.08 14.62
N THR A 177 5.08 -16.25 13.45
CA THR A 177 5.60 -17.10 12.36
C THR A 177 5.89 -16.25 11.12
N VAL A 178 7.16 -16.15 10.74
CA VAL A 178 7.64 -15.43 9.55
C VAL A 178 8.11 -16.44 8.49
N MET A 179 7.63 -16.29 7.25
CA MET A 179 8.00 -17.13 6.09
C MET A 179 7.90 -18.64 6.32
N LYS A 180 7.02 -19.11 7.22
CA LYS A 180 6.85 -20.51 7.67
C LYS A 180 8.07 -21.16 8.36
N VAL A 181 9.27 -20.60 8.22
CA VAL A 181 10.53 -21.13 8.78
C VAL A 181 10.83 -20.57 10.16
N MET A 182 10.70 -19.25 10.36
CA MET A 182 11.06 -18.61 11.63
C MET A 182 9.86 -18.51 12.57
N LYS A 183 9.91 -19.25 13.68
CA LYS A 183 8.88 -19.24 14.73
C LYS A 183 9.48 -18.75 16.04
N LYS A 184 8.90 -17.73 16.67
CA LYS A 184 9.34 -17.25 17.99
C LYS A 184 8.14 -16.89 18.86
N ARG A 185 8.15 -17.35 20.13
CA ARG A 185 7.15 -16.91 21.11
C ARG A 185 7.42 -15.46 21.53
N LYS A 186 6.34 -14.70 21.71
CA LYS A 186 6.35 -13.33 22.19
C LYS A 186 5.15 -13.14 23.10
N THR A 187 5.37 -12.39 24.17
CA THR A 187 4.34 -11.98 25.11
C THR A 187 4.27 -10.47 25.07
N ALA A 188 3.06 -9.95 24.85
CA ALA A 188 2.79 -8.53 24.90
C ALA A 188 2.04 -8.24 26.19
N GLU A 189 2.49 -7.25 26.94
CA GLU A 189 1.86 -6.81 28.17
C GLU A 189 1.18 -5.45 27.95
N MET A 190 0.08 -5.24 28.64
CA MET A 190 -0.71 -4.02 28.58
C MET A 190 -1.11 -3.64 30.00
N ASN A 191 -0.74 -2.42 30.38
CA ASN A 191 -1.18 -1.76 31.61
C ASN A 191 -1.93 -0.49 31.20
N CYS A 192 -3.17 -0.36 31.62
CA CYS A 192 -4.01 0.79 31.32
C CYS A 192 -4.67 1.29 32.59
N THR A 193 -4.71 2.61 32.76
CA THR A 193 -5.53 3.25 33.78
C THR A 193 -6.65 3.97 33.05
N MET A 194 -7.88 3.79 33.54
CA MET A 194 -9.09 4.39 32.97
C MET A 194 -9.86 5.09 34.08
N THR A 195 -10.28 6.32 33.84
CA THR A 195 -11.14 7.06 34.76
C THR A 195 -12.54 7.13 34.17
N ILE A 196 -13.53 6.77 34.97
CA ILE A 196 -14.95 6.71 34.61
C ILE A 196 -15.65 7.80 35.41
N ASN A 197 -16.28 8.76 34.73
CA ASN A 197 -17.16 9.70 35.40
C ASN A 197 -18.43 8.95 35.84
N VAL A 198 -18.84 9.04 37.09
CA VAL A 198 -20.02 8.35 37.65
C VAL A 198 -21.05 9.33 38.24
N ALA A 199 -20.86 10.64 38.03
CA ALA A 199 -21.71 11.70 38.59
C ALA A 199 -23.11 11.78 37.93
N SER A 200 -23.21 11.46 36.64
CA SER A 200 -24.48 11.47 35.91
C SER A 200 -25.22 10.15 36.10
N ARG A 201 -26.11 10.07 37.10
CA ARG A 201 -26.94 8.88 37.36
C ARG A 201 -28.12 8.70 36.37
N ILE A 202 -28.12 9.43 35.24
CA ILE A 202 -29.12 9.36 34.17
C ILE A 202 -28.41 9.48 32.81
N ASP A 203 -28.35 8.37 32.08
CA ASP A 203 -27.99 8.07 30.67
C ASP A 203 -26.84 8.77 29.86
N ILE A 204 -25.93 7.88 29.43
CA ILE A 204 -25.23 7.73 28.12
C ILE A 204 -24.26 8.84 27.66
N SER A 205 -23.05 8.86 28.24
CA SER A 205 -21.75 8.81 27.51
C SER A 205 -20.62 9.17 28.47
N PHE A 206 -19.95 8.16 29.02
CA PHE A 206 -18.83 8.39 29.93
C PHE A 206 -17.56 8.75 29.15
N ALA A 207 -16.96 9.89 29.49
CA ALA A 207 -15.64 10.26 29.00
C ALA A 207 -14.58 9.38 29.70
N VAL A 208 -14.24 8.25 29.10
CA VAL A 208 -13.15 7.40 29.60
C VAL A 208 -11.82 8.00 29.15
N SER A 209 -11.07 8.57 30.08
CA SER A 209 -9.71 9.02 29.81
C SER A 209 -8.73 7.86 30.06
N ILE A 210 -8.08 7.37 29.00
CA ILE A 210 -7.17 6.22 29.06
C ILE A 210 -5.73 6.71 28.99
N HIS A 211 -4.99 6.56 30.09
CA HIS A 211 -3.54 6.70 30.10
C HIS A 211 -2.87 5.33 29.99
N MET A 212 -2.06 5.15 28.94
CA MET A 212 -1.24 3.95 28.77
C MET A 212 0.12 4.17 29.42
N VAL A 213 0.40 3.45 30.49
CA VAL A 213 1.73 3.40 31.09
C VAL A 213 2.48 2.22 30.47
N TYR A 214 3.54 2.52 29.71
CA TYR A 214 4.41 1.49 29.15
C TYR A 214 5.45 1.10 30.21
N PRO A 215 5.61 -0.20 30.56
CA PRO A 215 6.72 -0.62 31.40
C PRO A 215 8.06 -0.32 30.69
N GLN A 216 8.99 0.26 31.43
CA GLN A 216 10.37 0.45 30.96
C GLN A 216 11.05 -0.93 30.88
N ALA A 217 11.74 -1.19 29.77
CA ALA A 217 12.48 -2.43 29.57
C ALA A 217 13.74 -2.45 30.46
N PRO A 218 14.04 -3.56 31.16
CA PRO A 218 15.32 -3.69 31.85
C PRO A 218 16.48 -3.70 30.86
N ALA A 219 17.59 -3.07 31.27
CA ALA A 219 18.81 -2.91 30.50
C ALA A 219 19.65 -4.19 30.49
N ASN A 220 20.08 -4.56 29.29
CA ASN A 220 21.25 -5.36 28.85
C ASN A 220 21.73 -6.62 29.60
N GLY A 221 22.01 -7.65 28.79
CA GLY A 221 22.97 -8.72 29.06
C GLY A 221 23.20 -9.59 27.82
N TYR A 222 24.23 -9.27 27.02
CA TYR A 222 24.70 -10.12 25.91
C TYR A 222 26.04 -10.73 26.31
N ALA A 223 26.10 -12.07 26.36
CA ALA A 223 27.34 -12.83 26.49
C ALA A 223 27.89 -13.19 25.10
N LYS A 224 29.22 -13.08 24.97
CA LYS A 224 30.05 -13.36 23.80
C LYS A 224 30.75 -14.70 24.04
N VAL A 225 30.85 -15.57 23.04
CA VAL A 225 31.73 -16.75 23.04
C VAL A 225 32.37 -16.86 21.66
N ASP A 226 33.69 -17.07 21.66
CA ASP A 226 34.60 -17.00 20.52
C ASP A 226 34.77 -18.32 19.75
N VAL A 227 35.53 -18.18 18.66
CA VAL A 227 35.99 -19.02 17.53
C VAL A 227 36.59 -20.39 17.99
N GLU A 228 36.53 -21.51 17.24
CA GLU A 228 37.57 -21.90 16.25
C GLU A 228 37.32 -23.23 15.47
N SER A 229 37.78 -23.20 14.21
CA SER A 229 38.34 -24.25 13.31
C SER A 229 37.68 -25.64 13.12
N GLN A 230 37.43 -26.04 11.86
CA GLN A 230 38.32 -26.98 11.14
C GLN A 230 37.92 -27.25 9.67
N SER A 231 38.97 -27.27 8.85
CA SER A 231 39.16 -27.84 7.50
C SER A 231 39.09 -29.39 7.59
N ALA A 232 38.76 -30.26 6.61
CA ALA A 232 38.81 -30.24 5.16
C ALA A 232 37.87 -31.33 4.61
N GLU A 233 36.88 -31.02 3.77
CA GLU A 233 36.19 -32.06 2.95
C GLU A 233 35.47 -31.44 1.73
N LEU A 234 36.13 -30.50 1.04
CA LEU A 234 35.41 -29.48 0.26
C LEU A 234 35.39 -29.69 -1.26
N HIS A 235 36.02 -30.72 -1.83
CA HIS A 235 36.21 -30.74 -3.30
C HIS A 235 35.24 -31.62 -4.12
N ARG A 236 34.56 -32.63 -3.54
CA ARG A 236 33.62 -33.48 -4.32
C ARG A 236 32.15 -33.01 -4.27
N LYS A 237 31.73 -32.30 -3.22
CA LYS A 237 30.36 -31.73 -3.06
C LYS A 237 30.14 -30.39 -3.79
N LYS A 238 31.20 -29.73 -4.29
CA LYS A 238 31.12 -28.38 -4.89
C LYS A 238 30.45 -28.34 -6.27
N LYS A 239 30.58 -29.38 -7.10
CA LYS A 239 29.98 -29.39 -8.45
C LYS A 239 28.45 -29.50 -8.44
N ILE A 240 27.88 -30.33 -7.56
CA ILE A 240 26.42 -30.49 -7.40
C ILE A 240 25.80 -29.27 -6.72
N LYS A 241 26.47 -28.69 -5.71
CA LYS A 241 26.01 -27.47 -5.04
C LYS A 241 25.99 -26.26 -5.98
N CYS A 242 26.93 -26.14 -6.92
CA CYS A 242 26.98 -25.02 -7.87
C CYS A 242 25.78 -25.04 -8.84
N PHE A 243 25.40 -26.21 -9.36
CA PHE A 243 24.18 -26.36 -10.17
C PHE A 243 22.91 -26.12 -9.36
N ALA A 244 22.87 -26.57 -8.11
CA ALA A 244 21.75 -26.29 -7.21
C ALA A 244 21.60 -24.79 -6.88
N TYR A 245 22.71 -24.06 -6.73
CA TYR A 245 22.69 -22.61 -6.50
C TYR A 245 22.28 -21.82 -7.75
N ILE A 246 22.71 -22.23 -8.94
CA ILE A 246 22.29 -21.61 -10.20
C ILE A 246 20.80 -21.88 -10.45
N ALA A 247 20.33 -23.10 -10.21
CA ALA A 247 18.92 -23.45 -10.30
C ALA A 247 18.09 -22.68 -9.25
N ALA A 248 18.56 -22.59 -8.00
CA ALA A 248 17.89 -21.83 -6.95
C ALA A 248 17.85 -20.32 -7.25
N PHE A 249 18.90 -19.76 -7.85
CA PHE A 249 18.92 -18.36 -8.28
C PHE A 249 17.97 -18.11 -9.45
N ALA A 250 17.94 -19.01 -10.44
CA ALA A 250 16.97 -18.94 -11.53
C ALA A 250 15.53 -19.00 -11.00
N VAL A 251 15.25 -19.91 -10.06
CA VAL A 251 13.94 -20.02 -9.38
C VAL A 251 13.62 -18.76 -8.57
N PHE A 252 14.60 -18.17 -7.88
CA PHE A 252 14.38 -16.94 -7.12
C PHE A 252 14.08 -15.75 -8.02
N GLN A 253 14.78 -15.63 -9.15
CA GLN A 253 14.53 -14.60 -10.16
C GLN A 253 13.16 -14.78 -10.83
N THR A 254 12.78 -16.01 -11.17
CA THR A 254 11.43 -16.27 -11.72
C THR A 254 10.36 -15.96 -10.70
N ILE A 255 10.56 -16.24 -9.41
CA ILE A 255 9.63 -15.85 -8.34
C ILE A 255 9.54 -14.33 -8.22
N ILE A 256 10.64 -13.58 -8.28
CA ILE A 256 10.61 -12.11 -8.22
C ILE A 256 9.89 -11.53 -9.44
N ILE A 257 10.19 -12.02 -10.65
CA ILE A 257 9.53 -11.58 -11.88
C ILE A 257 8.04 -11.92 -11.82
N LEU A 258 7.68 -13.11 -11.32
CA LEU A 258 6.30 -13.54 -11.12
C LEU A 258 5.59 -12.66 -10.09
N VAL A 259 6.22 -12.36 -8.96
CA VAL A 259 5.67 -11.46 -7.94
C VAL A 259 5.52 -10.05 -8.49
N PHE A 260 6.49 -9.53 -9.24
CA PHE A 260 6.40 -8.22 -9.89
C PHE A 260 5.28 -8.19 -10.93
N ALA A 261 5.14 -9.26 -11.73
CA ALA A 261 4.04 -9.41 -12.67
C ALA A 261 2.67 -9.44 -11.96
N LEU A 262 2.55 -10.23 -10.89
CA LEU A 262 1.29 -10.41 -10.15
C LEU A 262 0.92 -9.20 -9.27
N THR A 263 1.90 -8.41 -8.81
CA THR A 263 1.65 -7.29 -7.89
C THR A 263 1.66 -5.93 -8.56
N VAL A 264 2.54 -5.69 -9.53
CA VAL A 264 2.73 -4.39 -10.19
C VAL A 264 2.05 -4.34 -11.56
N MET A 265 2.13 -5.42 -12.34
CA MET A 265 1.57 -5.49 -13.70
C MET A 265 0.14 -6.05 -13.77
N ARG A 266 -0.51 -6.29 -12.63
CA ARG A 266 -1.90 -6.74 -12.58
C ARG A 266 -2.80 -5.76 -13.34
N ILE A 267 -3.53 -6.28 -14.32
CA ILE A 267 -4.51 -5.51 -15.09
C ILE A 267 -5.58 -5.01 -14.12
N LYS A 268 -5.81 -3.70 -14.14
CA LYS A 268 -6.80 -2.98 -13.34
C LYS A 268 -7.95 -2.57 -14.24
N THR A 269 -9.15 -2.64 -13.70
CA THR A 269 -10.34 -2.09 -14.35
C THR A 269 -10.14 -0.57 -14.53
N PRO A 270 -10.29 -0.05 -15.77
CA PRO A 270 -10.36 1.38 -16.02
C PRO A 270 -11.54 1.99 -15.25
N ASP A 271 -11.41 3.26 -14.91
CA ASP A 271 -12.45 4.00 -14.18
C ASP A 271 -13.20 4.85 -15.21
N VAL A 272 -14.52 4.68 -15.30
CA VAL A 272 -15.37 5.45 -16.20
C VAL A 272 -16.28 6.30 -15.34
N LYS A 273 -16.29 7.61 -15.60
CA LYS A 273 -17.13 8.55 -14.86
C LYS A 273 -17.82 9.51 -15.81
N LEU A 274 -19.08 9.79 -15.53
CA LEU A 274 -19.77 10.97 -16.04
C LEU A 274 -19.23 12.20 -15.30
N GLY A 275 -18.77 13.18 -16.05
CA GLY A 275 -18.24 14.45 -15.59
C GLY A 275 -19.33 15.52 -15.61
N THR A 276 -19.00 16.69 -16.16
CA THR A 276 -19.94 17.79 -16.29
C THR A 276 -21.07 17.43 -17.25
N VAL A 277 -22.30 17.70 -16.85
CA VAL A 277 -23.50 17.58 -17.67
C VAL A 277 -24.07 18.98 -17.84
N THR A 278 -24.28 19.38 -19.09
CA THR A 278 -24.91 20.65 -19.46
C THR A 278 -26.21 20.37 -20.19
N VAL A 279 -27.26 21.11 -19.85
CA VAL A 279 -28.55 21.05 -20.51
C VAL A 279 -28.51 21.99 -21.70
N GLU A 280 -28.63 21.46 -22.91
CA GLU A 280 -28.63 22.23 -24.17
C GLU A 280 -30.04 22.71 -24.51
N THR A 281 -31.04 21.85 -24.32
CA THR A 281 -32.46 22.20 -24.47
C THR A 281 -33.27 21.57 -23.33
N LEU A 282 -34.31 22.26 -22.88
CA LEU A 282 -35.22 21.80 -21.82
C LEU A 282 -36.65 22.28 -22.08
N ASN A 283 -37.55 21.33 -22.30
CA ASN A 283 -38.99 21.56 -22.33
C ASN A 283 -39.63 20.77 -21.18
N VAL A 284 -40.45 21.42 -20.36
CA VAL A 284 -41.11 20.80 -19.20
C VAL A 284 -42.62 21.07 -19.30
N GLY A 285 -43.42 20.04 -19.08
CA GLY A 285 -44.87 20.12 -19.02
C GLY A 285 -45.38 20.72 -17.71
N THR A 286 -46.69 20.85 -17.59
CA THR A 286 -47.33 21.43 -16.40
C THR A 286 -47.53 20.40 -15.30
N ALA A 287 -47.85 20.83 -14.08
CA ALA A 287 -48.20 19.91 -12.98
C ALA A 287 -49.42 19.03 -13.30
N ALA A 288 -50.34 19.49 -14.17
CA ALA A 288 -51.50 18.74 -14.63
C ALA A 288 -51.17 17.71 -15.74
N SER A 289 -50.05 17.93 -16.45
CA SER A 289 -49.54 17.06 -17.53
C SER A 289 -48.01 16.92 -17.42
N PRO A 290 -47.51 16.23 -16.38
CA PRO A 290 -46.10 16.21 -16.03
C PRO A 290 -45.30 15.49 -17.13
N SER A 291 -44.47 16.25 -17.82
CA SER A 291 -43.57 15.73 -18.86
C SER A 291 -42.27 16.51 -18.87
N PHE A 292 -41.22 15.90 -19.42
CA PHE A 292 -40.00 16.61 -19.77
C PHE A 292 -39.41 16.04 -21.05
N SER A 293 -38.75 16.90 -21.81
CA SER A 293 -37.92 16.55 -22.95
C SER A 293 -36.70 17.45 -22.93
N MET A 294 -35.51 16.89 -22.84
CA MET A 294 -34.28 17.64 -22.73
C MET A 294 -33.14 16.99 -23.48
N ARG A 295 -32.23 17.81 -24.00
CA ARG A 295 -30.98 17.36 -24.60
C ARG A 295 -29.82 17.67 -23.66
N LEU A 296 -29.08 16.65 -23.27
CA LEU A 296 -27.94 16.75 -22.37
C LEU A 296 -26.63 16.55 -23.14
N ILE A 297 -25.69 17.46 -22.95
CA ILE A 297 -24.30 17.27 -23.34
C ILE A 297 -23.50 16.88 -22.10
N ALA A 298 -22.90 15.70 -22.11
CA ALA A 298 -22.16 15.17 -20.97
C ALA A 298 -20.71 14.83 -21.33
N GLU A 299 -19.78 15.17 -20.42
CA GLU A 299 -18.39 14.75 -20.54
C GLU A 299 -18.20 13.36 -19.93
N VAL A 300 -17.80 12.36 -20.71
CA VAL A 300 -17.40 11.04 -20.22
C VAL A 300 -15.89 10.97 -20.09
N THR A 301 -15.42 10.59 -18.90
CA THR A 301 -14.00 10.40 -18.63
C THR A 301 -13.67 8.92 -18.46
N VAL A 302 -12.71 8.43 -19.26
CA VAL A 302 -12.16 7.07 -19.17
C VAL A 302 -10.72 7.15 -18.66
N LYS A 303 -10.52 6.85 -17.38
CA LYS A 303 -9.22 6.89 -16.72
C LYS A 303 -8.55 5.52 -16.72
N ASN A 304 -7.50 5.39 -17.53
CA ASN A 304 -6.72 4.18 -17.63
C ASN A 304 -5.72 4.05 -16.47
N LYS A 305 -5.97 3.12 -15.55
CA LYS A 305 -5.09 2.82 -14.40
C LYS A 305 -3.92 1.89 -14.76
N ASN A 306 -3.93 1.31 -15.97
CA ASN A 306 -2.95 0.35 -16.45
C ASN A 306 -1.69 1.01 -17.03
N PHE A 307 -0.60 0.24 -17.07
CA PHE A 307 0.67 0.62 -17.72
C PHE A 307 0.66 0.36 -19.23
N GLY A 308 -0.30 -0.42 -19.72
CA GLY A 308 -0.62 -0.57 -21.14
C GLY A 308 -1.66 0.45 -21.62
N HIS A 309 -1.81 0.60 -22.93
CA HIS A 309 -2.95 1.37 -23.46
C HIS A 309 -4.22 0.53 -23.36
N TYR A 310 -5.33 1.18 -23.04
CA TYR A 310 -6.65 0.56 -23.00
C TYR A 310 -7.42 1.01 -24.24
N LYS A 311 -7.82 0.05 -25.07
CA LYS A 311 -8.70 0.27 -26.22
C LYS A 311 -10.07 -0.25 -25.81
N PHE A 312 -11.08 0.60 -25.91
CA PHE A 312 -12.46 0.22 -25.65
C PHE A 312 -13.26 0.30 -26.93
N ASP A 313 -14.19 -0.63 -27.05
CA ASP A 313 -15.10 -0.69 -28.17
C ASP A 313 -16.26 0.30 -27.93
N GLU A 314 -17.08 0.48 -28.95
CA GLU A 314 -18.29 1.28 -28.82
C GLU A 314 -19.22 0.67 -27.76
N SER A 315 -19.91 1.50 -27.00
CA SER A 315 -20.76 1.02 -25.89
C SER A 315 -21.94 1.95 -25.67
N THR A 316 -23.10 1.39 -25.36
CA THR A 316 -24.31 2.16 -25.05
C THR A 316 -24.31 2.62 -23.60
N THR A 317 -24.71 3.87 -23.38
CA THR A 317 -25.02 4.43 -22.06
C THR A 317 -26.51 4.69 -21.98
N THR A 318 -27.13 4.23 -20.90
CA THR A 318 -28.55 4.44 -20.64
C THR A 318 -28.73 5.45 -19.52
N PHE A 319 -29.72 6.33 -19.67
CA PHE A 319 -30.16 7.28 -18.66
C PHE A 319 -31.53 6.82 -18.17
N SER A 320 -31.69 6.67 -16.87
CA SER A 320 -32.91 6.20 -16.23
C SER A 320 -33.44 7.18 -15.20
N TYR A 321 -34.76 7.25 -15.13
CA TYR A 321 -35.51 7.92 -14.07
C TYR A 321 -36.08 6.82 -13.17
N GLY A 322 -35.60 6.75 -11.93
CA GLY A 322 -35.85 5.57 -11.09
C GLY A 322 -35.33 4.29 -11.78
N SER A 323 -36.22 3.34 -12.04
CA SER A 323 -35.92 2.08 -12.76
C SER A 323 -36.19 2.14 -14.27
N THR A 324 -36.82 3.20 -14.79
CA THR A 324 -37.24 3.27 -16.19
C THR A 324 -36.21 4.01 -17.04
N ILE A 325 -35.86 3.45 -18.20
CA ILE A 325 -34.93 4.10 -19.14
C ILE A 325 -35.65 5.22 -19.90
N VAL A 326 -35.11 6.42 -19.86
CA VAL A 326 -35.68 7.65 -20.43
C VAL A 326 -34.82 8.26 -21.54
N GLY A 327 -33.61 7.74 -21.76
CA GLY A 327 -32.73 8.14 -22.85
C GLY A 327 -31.56 7.17 -23.02
N GLN A 328 -31.01 7.06 -24.24
CA GLN A 328 -29.84 6.26 -24.52
C GLN A 328 -28.93 6.96 -25.53
N THR A 329 -27.62 6.77 -25.41
CA THR A 329 -26.65 7.30 -26.37
C THR A 329 -25.43 6.39 -26.48
N LEU A 330 -24.65 6.57 -27.55
CA LEU A 330 -23.45 5.78 -27.81
C LEU A 330 -22.20 6.51 -27.32
N ILE A 331 -21.35 5.76 -26.62
CA ILE A 331 -19.96 6.14 -26.39
C ILE A 331 -19.13 5.59 -27.54
N PRO A 332 -18.48 6.45 -28.35
CA PRO A 332 -17.72 6.00 -29.50
C PRO A 332 -16.48 5.20 -29.06
N LYS A 333 -16.06 4.28 -29.93
CA LYS A 333 -14.81 3.51 -29.74
C LYS A 333 -13.62 4.45 -29.51
N GLY A 334 -12.73 4.07 -28.60
CA GLY A 334 -11.66 4.98 -28.20
C GLY A 334 -10.42 4.30 -27.61
N ARG A 335 -9.38 5.10 -27.37
CA ARG A 335 -8.10 4.64 -26.82
C ARG A 335 -7.60 5.57 -25.72
N ALA A 336 -7.52 5.05 -24.50
CA ALA A 336 -6.88 5.71 -23.38
C ALA A 336 -5.40 5.30 -23.26
N LYS A 337 -4.49 6.26 -23.38
CA LYS A 337 -3.04 6.04 -23.22
C LYS A 337 -2.71 5.52 -21.81
N ALA A 338 -1.56 4.87 -21.66
CA ALA A 338 -1.12 4.32 -20.38
C ALA A 338 -1.09 5.41 -19.29
N ARG A 339 -1.72 5.14 -18.14
CA ARG A 339 -1.78 6.06 -16.97
C ARG A 339 -2.35 7.46 -17.28
N LYS A 340 -3.18 7.59 -18.31
CA LYS A 340 -3.82 8.85 -18.71
C LYS A 340 -5.35 8.73 -18.69
N THR A 341 -6.02 9.87 -18.63
CA THR A 341 -7.48 9.96 -18.79
C THR A 341 -7.80 10.40 -20.22
N ARG A 342 -8.76 9.73 -20.85
CA ARG A 342 -9.39 10.19 -22.09
C ARG A 342 -10.72 10.84 -21.72
N ARG A 343 -10.96 12.02 -22.29
CA ARG A 343 -12.20 12.79 -22.17
C ARG A 343 -12.93 12.70 -23.51
N MET A 344 -14.25 12.59 -23.48
CA MET A 344 -15.14 12.50 -24.63
C MET A 344 -16.43 13.23 -24.30
N THR A 345 -17.06 13.83 -25.30
CA THR A 345 -18.35 14.48 -25.15
C THR A 345 -19.41 13.62 -25.81
N ILE A 346 -20.52 13.36 -25.12
CA ILE A 346 -21.69 12.66 -25.66
C ILE A 346 -22.90 13.58 -25.55
N ALA A 347 -23.81 13.48 -26.52
CA ALA A 347 -25.11 14.11 -26.47
C ALA A 347 -26.19 13.03 -26.31
N VAL A 348 -27.20 13.28 -25.49
CA VAL A 348 -28.33 12.39 -25.27
C VAL A 348 -29.63 13.17 -25.19
N ASP A 349 -30.64 12.72 -25.90
CA ASP A 349 -32.01 13.18 -25.74
C ASP A 349 -32.70 12.31 -24.69
N VAL A 350 -33.30 12.95 -23.69
CA VAL A 350 -33.98 12.31 -22.56
C VAL A 350 -35.40 12.83 -22.49
N ASN A 351 -36.38 11.94 -22.50
CA ASN A 351 -37.79 12.31 -22.45
C ASN A 351 -38.62 11.44 -21.50
N SER A 352 -39.79 11.97 -21.12
CA SER A 352 -40.71 11.33 -20.17
C SER A 352 -41.75 10.42 -20.81
N ASN A 353 -41.64 10.09 -22.11
CA ASN A 353 -42.70 9.40 -22.85
C ASN A 353 -43.03 8.01 -22.27
N GLY A 354 -42.08 7.37 -21.57
CA GLY A 354 -42.25 6.07 -20.91
C GLY A 354 -42.58 6.13 -19.40
N ILE A 355 -42.82 7.31 -18.82
CA ILE A 355 -43.03 7.51 -17.37
C ILE A 355 -44.18 8.45 -17.02
N SER A 356 -45.10 8.71 -17.96
CA SER A 356 -46.18 9.71 -17.87
C SER A 356 -47.20 9.50 -16.73
N GLY A 357 -47.18 8.35 -16.04
CA GLY A 357 -48.03 8.05 -14.87
C GLY A 357 -47.30 7.95 -13.54
N ASN A 358 -46.02 8.30 -13.46
CA ASN A 358 -45.24 8.18 -12.22
C ASN A 358 -45.58 9.31 -11.24
N SER A 359 -46.17 8.97 -10.08
CA SER A 359 -46.59 9.94 -9.06
C SER A 359 -45.45 10.78 -8.49
N ASN A 360 -44.21 10.30 -8.56
CA ASN A 360 -43.04 11.05 -8.12
C ASN A 360 -42.69 12.17 -9.10
N LEU A 361 -42.99 12.02 -10.39
CA LEU A 361 -42.58 12.95 -11.44
C LEU A 361 -43.25 14.31 -11.31
N SER A 362 -44.56 14.35 -11.01
CA SER A 362 -45.29 15.61 -10.79
C SER A 362 -44.77 16.35 -9.55
N SER A 363 -44.45 15.63 -8.48
CA SER A 363 -43.89 16.20 -7.26
C SER A 363 -42.47 16.75 -7.46
N GLU A 364 -41.65 16.09 -8.27
CA GLU A 364 -40.28 16.48 -8.59
C GLU A 364 -40.22 17.68 -9.54
N ILE A 365 -41.08 17.71 -10.57
CA ILE A 365 -41.25 18.87 -11.46
C ILE A 365 -41.71 20.09 -10.66
N SER A 366 -42.68 19.93 -9.75
CA SER A 366 -43.16 21.04 -8.89
C SER A 366 -42.10 21.55 -7.93
N ARG A 367 -41.14 20.71 -7.53
CA ARG A 367 -39.97 21.09 -6.71
C ARG A 367 -38.80 21.61 -7.53
N GLY A 368 -38.89 21.58 -8.86
CA GLY A 368 -37.81 21.99 -9.77
C GLY A 368 -36.57 21.08 -9.71
N MET A 369 -36.71 19.81 -9.30
CA MET A 369 -35.59 18.88 -9.11
C MET A 369 -35.87 17.55 -9.80
N LEU A 370 -35.08 17.20 -10.82
CA LEU A 370 -35.18 15.93 -11.53
C LEU A 370 -33.94 15.07 -11.26
N THR A 371 -34.12 13.84 -10.77
CA THR A 371 -33.02 12.91 -10.52
C THR A 371 -32.87 11.87 -11.63
N LEU A 372 -31.80 11.95 -12.40
CA LEU A 372 -31.46 10.96 -13.44
C LEU A 372 -30.24 10.14 -13.03
N SER A 373 -30.30 8.83 -13.28
CA SER A 373 -29.18 7.91 -13.12
C SER A 373 -28.64 7.48 -14.48
N SER A 374 -27.32 7.43 -14.64
CA SER A 374 -26.69 6.92 -15.86
C SER A 374 -26.00 5.59 -15.60
N HIS A 375 -26.21 4.61 -16.47
CA HIS A 375 -25.48 3.35 -16.43
C HIS A 375 -24.72 3.09 -17.73
N THR A 376 -23.44 2.77 -17.61
CA THR A 376 -22.54 2.50 -18.74
C THR A 376 -21.71 1.25 -18.46
N LYS A 377 -21.71 0.31 -19.41
CA LYS A 377 -20.79 -0.84 -19.39
C LYS A 377 -19.81 -0.73 -20.55
N LEU A 378 -18.57 -0.38 -20.23
CA LEU A 378 -17.52 -0.19 -21.23
C LEU A 378 -16.64 -1.44 -21.36
N SER A 379 -16.71 -2.11 -22.51
CA SER A 379 -15.90 -3.29 -22.81
C SER A 379 -14.63 -2.91 -23.56
N GLY A 380 -13.51 -3.59 -23.28
CA GLY A 380 -12.26 -3.29 -23.97
C GLY A 380 -11.09 -4.16 -23.60
N LYS A 381 -9.97 -3.95 -24.30
CA LYS A 381 -8.72 -4.71 -24.15
C LYS A 381 -7.60 -3.79 -23.65
N VAL A 382 -6.83 -4.28 -22.68
CA VAL A 382 -5.59 -3.63 -22.22
C VAL A 382 -4.41 -4.33 -22.86
N THR A 383 -3.60 -3.61 -23.63
CA THR A 383 -2.38 -4.16 -24.24
C THR A 383 -1.16 -3.70 -23.44
N LEU A 384 -0.54 -4.62 -22.69
CA LEU A 384 0.78 -4.40 -22.08
C LEU A 384 1.86 -4.55 -23.16
N MET A 385 2.70 -3.51 -23.33
CA MET A 385 3.92 -3.46 -24.16
C MET A 385 3.85 -4.08 -25.58
N LYS A 386 4.00 -3.25 -26.62
CA LYS A 386 4.53 -3.73 -27.92
C LYS A 386 6.04 -3.91 -27.77
N LEU A 387 6.49 -5.02 -27.20
CA LEU A 387 7.85 -5.50 -27.43
C LEU A 387 7.83 -6.25 -28.78
N MET A 388 8.68 -5.80 -29.71
CA MET A 388 9.04 -6.50 -30.95
C MET A 388 8.03 -6.52 -32.12
N LYS A 389 7.70 -5.35 -32.69
CA LYS A 389 7.42 -5.27 -34.16
C LYS A 389 8.52 -4.59 -34.97
N LYS A 390 9.37 -3.77 -34.34
CA LYS A 390 10.56 -3.17 -35.02
C LYS A 390 11.70 -4.17 -35.26
N GLN A 391 11.62 -5.36 -34.66
CA GLN A 391 12.59 -6.45 -34.86
C GLN A 391 12.16 -7.46 -35.93
N ARG A 392 10.97 -7.33 -36.54
CA ARG A 392 10.53 -8.29 -37.58
C ARG A 392 11.21 -8.02 -38.93
N LYS A 393 11.55 -6.76 -39.24
CA LYS A 393 12.39 -6.43 -40.42
C LYS A 393 13.84 -6.94 -40.28
N THR A 394 14.40 -6.97 -39.07
CA THR A 394 15.74 -7.56 -38.83
C THR A 394 15.74 -9.07 -38.62
N LYS A 395 14.57 -9.73 -38.60
CA LYS A 395 14.48 -11.20 -38.45
C LYS A 395 14.35 -11.93 -39.78
N GLU A 396 13.94 -11.25 -40.85
CA GLU A 396 13.89 -11.82 -42.21
C GLU A 396 15.26 -11.80 -42.92
N GLU A 397 16.21 -10.94 -42.51
CA GLU A 397 17.59 -10.97 -43.03
C GLU A 397 18.54 -11.91 -42.27
N LEU A 398 18.20 -12.37 -41.06
CA LEU A 398 19.07 -13.27 -40.29
C LEU A 398 18.68 -14.75 -40.34
N CYS A 399 17.60 -15.10 -41.07
CA CYS A 399 17.09 -16.47 -41.16
C CYS A 399 17.47 -17.18 -42.47
N SER A 400 18.27 -16.56 -43.34
CA SER A 400 18.81 -17.17 -44.56
C SER A 400 20.21 -17.78 -44.41
N GLN A 401 20.81 -17.78 -43.21
CA GLN A 401 22.22 -18.17 -43.06
C GLN A 401 22.54 -19.34 -42.13
N PHE A 402 21.59 -19.95 -41.42
CA PHE A 402 21.87 -21.18 -40.66
C PHE A 402 20.62 -22.06 -40.49
N SER A 403 20.46 -23.05 -41.38
CA SER A 403 19.79 -24.31 -41.06
C SER A 403 20.85 -25.40 -40.82
N PRO A 404 20.72 -26.24 -39.78
CA PRO A 404 21.41 -27.52 -39.73
C PRO A 404 20.39 -28.68 -39.76
N PHE A 405 20.81 -29.78 -40.38
CA PHE A 405 20.20 -31.12 -40.38
C PHE A 405 18.94 -31.35 -41.25
N GLN A 406 19.17 -31.77 -42.50
CA GLN A 406 18.28 -32.70 -43.20
C GLN A 406 18.83 -34.13 -43.04
N GLN A 407 17.97 -35.04 -42.59
CA GLN A 407 18.20 -36.49 -42.55
C GLN A 407 18.20 -37.05 -43.98
N HIS A 408 19.29 -37.70 -44.36
CA HIS A 408 19.32 -38.59 -45.52
C HIS A 408 18.52 -39.86 -45.23
N LYS A 409 17.59 -40.19 -46.14
CA LYS A 409 17.08 -41.54 -46.35
C LYS A 409 17.74 -42.12 -47.60
N MET A 410 17.96 -43.43 -47.55
CA MET A 410 18.63 -44.30 -48.49
C MET A 410 18.07 -44.21 -49.92
N ALA A 411 18.96 -44.28 -50.90
CA ALA A 411 18.72 -44.87 -52.20
C ALA A 411 20.03 -45.54 -52.66
N ASP A 412 19.85 -46.78 -53.09
CA ASP A 412 20.79 -47.79 -53.51
C ASP A 412 21.45 -47.45 -54.86
N HIS A 413 22.77 -47.67 -54.97
CA HIS A 413 23.40 -48.15 -56.21
C HIS A 413 24.87 -48.49 -55.99
N ASP A 414 25.20 -49.73 -56.35
CA ASP A 414 26.53 -50.32 -56.48
C ASP A 414 27.52 -49.48 -57.28
N GLN A 415 28.77 -49.42 -56.81
CA GLN A 415 29.94 -49.91 -57.58
C GLN A 415 31.24 -49.82 -56.78
N GLN A 416 31.92 -50.96 -56.68
CA GLN A 416 33.28 -51.11 -56.18
C GLN A 416 34.30 -50.55 -57.19
N VAL A 417 35.25 -49.74 -56.73
CA VAL A 417 36.62 -49.66 -57.29
C VAL A 417 37.61 -49.28 -56.17
N TYR A 418 38.59 -50.15 -55.88
CA TYR A 418 39.89 -49.78 -55.29
C TYR A 418 40.87 -49.55 -56.47
N PRO A 419 41.87 -48.63 -56.42
CA PRO A 419 43.04 -48.82 -55.53
C PRO A 419 43.88 -47.57 -55.11
N GLN A 420 44.80 -47.84 -54.15
CA GLN A 420 46.18 -47.30 -54.00
C GLN A 420 46.53 -45.93 -53.36
N ALA A 421 47.32 -46.06 -52.27
CA ALA A 421 48.51 -45.33 -51.78
C ALA A 421 48.59 -43.78 -51.76
N PRO A 422 49.09 -43.16 -50.65
CA PRO A 422 49.24 -41.72 -50.54
C PRO A 422 50.60 -41.23 -51.06
N ALA A 423 50.61 -40.09 -51.77
CA ALA A 423 51.80 -39.29 -52.00
C ALA A 423 51.55 -37.83 -51.57
N ASN A 424 52.41 -37.40 -50.66
CA ASN A 424 52.64 -36.09 -50.06
C ASN A 424 52.09 -34.84 -50.76
N GLY A 425 51.51 -33.95 -49.95
CA GLY A 425 51.32 -32.53 -50.28
C GLY A 425 51.05 -31.71 -49.01
N TYR A 426 52.09 -31.03 -48.51
CA TYR A 426 52.03 -30.13 -47.36
C TYR A 426 51.09 -28.95 -47.62
N ALA A 427 49.95 -28.90 -46.93
CA ALA A 427 49.14 -27.69 -46.79
C ALA A 427 49.34 -27.09 -45.40
N LYS A 428 50.18 -26.05 -45.33
CA LYS A 428 50.38 -25.20 -44.16
C LYS A 428 49.14 -24.31 -43.98
N VAL A 429 48.12 -24.79 -43.29
CA VAL A 429 46.88 -24.04 -43.03
C VAL A 429 46.81 -23.57 -41.57
N ASP A 430 47.05 -22.28 -41.36
CA ASP A 430 46.40 -21.34 -40.42
C ASP A 430 45.75 -21.87 -39.12
N VAL A 431 46.53 -22.53 -38.26
CA VAL A 431 46.07 -22.92 -36.90
C VAL A 431 46.04 -21.71 -35.93
N GLU A 432 46.80 -20.65 -36.22
CA GLU A 432 46.95 -19.50 -35.32
C GLU A 432 45.71 -18.58 -35.31
N SER A 433 45.06 -18.42 -36.47
CA SER A 433 43.88 -17.57 -36.67
C SER A 433 42.64 -18.10 -35.90
N GLN A 434 42.40 -19.41 -35.92
CA GLN A 434 41.21 -20.00 -35.28
C GLN A 434 41.26 -19.97 -33.73
N SER A 435 42.45 -19.98 -33.14
CA SER A 435 42.62 -19.99 -31.67
C SER A 435 42.36 -18.61 -31.03
N ALA A 436 42.69 -17.53 -31.73
CA ALA A 436 42.44 -16.15 -31.29
C ALA A 436 40.94 -15.83 -31.31
N GLU A 437 40.22 -16.33 -32.32
CA GLU A 437 38.79 -16.08 -32.49
C GLU A 437 37.93 -16.80 -31.43
N LEU A 438 38.27 -18.04 -31.05
CA LEU A 438 37.64 -18.76 -29.93
C LEU A 438 37.92 -18.11 -28.57
N ARG A 439 39.12 -17.54 -28.36
CA ARG A 439 39.48 -16.76 -27.16
C ARG A 439 38.74 -15.42 -27.08
N ARG A 440 38.45 -14.78 -28.23
CA ARG A 440 37.65 -13.56 -28.35
C ARG A 440 36.17 -13.86 -28.06
N LYS A 441 35.60 -14.92 -28.65
CA LYS A 441 34.22 -15.38 -28.41
C LYS A 441 33.93 -15.73 -26.95
N LYS A 442 34.88 -16.33 -26.22
CA LYS A 442 34.74 -16.64 -24.78
C LYS A 442 34.84 -15.40 -23.87
N ARG A 443 35.70 -14.42 -24.18
CA ARG A 443 35.76 -13.13 -23.45
C ARG A 443 34.49 -12.31 -23.67
N ILE A 444 33.98 -12.26 -24.90
CA ILE A 444 32.73 -11.56 -25.24
C ILE A 444 31.53 -12.13 -24.46
N LYS A 445 31.43 -13.45 -24.30
CA LYS A 445 30.35 -14.06 -23.47
C LYS A 445 30.45 -13.63 -22.00
N CYS A 446 31.64 -13.56 -21.42
CA CYS A 446 31.83 -13.11 -20.03
C CYS A 446 31.48 -11.61 -19.86
N PHE A 447 31.93 -10.76 -20.78
CA PHE A 447 31.56 -9.34 -20.79
C PHE A 447 30.06 -9.14 -21.03
N ALA A 448 29.41 -9.98 -21.85
CA ALA A 448 27.97 -9.95 -22.05
C ALA A 448 27.20 -10.28 -20.76
N TYR A 449 27.68 -11.25 -19.96
CA TYR A 449 27.08 -11.54 -18.65
C TYR A 449 27.26 -10.39 -17.65
N ILE A 450 28.45 -9.77 -17.61
CA ILE A 450 28.71 -8.59 -16.75
C ILE A 450 27.83 -7.41 -17.18
N ALA A 451 27.70 -7.17 -18.48
CA ALA A 451 26.84 -6.12 -19.02
C ALA A 451 25.36 -6.38 -18.71
N ALA A 452 24.87 -7.61 -18.92
CA ALA A 452 23.50 -7.99 -18.57
C ALA A 452 23.23 -7.84 -17.07
N PHE A 453 24.21 -8.13 -16.22
CA PHE A 453 24.12 -7.95 -14.77
C PHE A 453 24.08 -6.48 -14.36
N ALA A 454 24.92 -5.64 -14.95
CA ALA A 454 24.88 -4.19 -14.73
C ALA A 454 23.52 -3.61 -15.16
N VAL A 455 22.98 -4.07 -16.29
CA VAL A 455 21.63 -3.71 -16.75
C VAL A 455 20.55 -4.17 -15.75
N PHE A 456 20.66 -5.38 -15.20
CA PHE A 456 19.70 -5.85 -14.20
C PHE A 456 19.73 -5.04 -12.90
N GLN A 457 20.94 -4.76 -12.38
CA GLN A 457 21.10 -3.95 -11.16
C GLN A 457 20.60 -2.51 -11.35
N THR A 458 20.90 -1.91 -12.51
CA THR A 458 20.39 -0.57 -12.84
C THR A 458 18.87 -0.55 -12.92
N ILE A 459 18.22 -1.59 -13.47
CA ILE A 459 16.75 -1.70 -13.47
C ILE A 459 16.21 -1.77 -12.03
N ILE A 460 16.81 -2.57 -11.13
CA ILE A 460 16.39 -2.66 -9.73
C ILE A 460 16.52 -1.30 -9.03
N ILE A 461 17.68 -0.65 -9.17
CA ILE A 461 17.95 0.66 -8.57
C ILE A 461 16.96 1.69 -9.11
N LEU A 462 16.68 1.68 -10.42
CA LEU A 462 15.71 2.56 -11.06
C LEU A 462 14.30 2.34 -10.52
N VAL A 463 13.85 1.08 -10.40
CA VAL A 463 12.55 0.76 -9.82
C VAL A 463 12.47 1.20 -8.36
N PHE A 464 13.51 0.94 -7.55
CA PHE A 464 13.55 1.38 -6.15
C PHE A 464 13.52 2.91 -6.03
N ALA A 465 14.28 3.61 -6.87
CA ALA A 465 14.28 5.08 -6.93
C ALA A 465 12.90 5.62 -7.30
N LEU A 466 12.25 5.08 -8.33
CA LEU A 466 10.94 5.52 -8.79
C LEU A 466 9.80 5.18 -7.81
N THR A 467 9.94 4.12 -7.02
CA THR A 467 8.89 3.63 -6.10
C THR A 467 9.05 4.18 -4.68
N VAL A 468 10.23 4.06 -4.08
CA VAL A 468 10.51 4.43 -2.69
C VAL A 468 11.01 5.86 -2.58
N MET A 469 11.87 6.31 -3.51
CA MET A 469 12.44 7.66 -3.44
C MET A 469 11.53 8.77 -3.97
N ARG A 470 10.43 8.41 -4.63
CA ARG A 470 9.46 9.40 -5.11
C ARG A 470 8.65 9.99 -3.95
N ILE A 471 8.99 11.21 -3.56
CA ILE A 471 8.26 12.01 -2.57
C ILE A 471 6.92 12.50 -3.17
N LYS A 472 5.82 12.01 -2.59
CA LYS A 472 4.43 12.37 -2.87
C LYS A 472 3.93 13.42 -1.87
N THR A 473 2.97 14.22 -2.29
CA THR A 473 2.26 15.11 -1.39
C THR A 473 1.46 14.29 -0.37
N PRO A 474 1.54 14.60 0.93
CA PRO A 474 0.64 14.07 1.95
C PRO A 474 -0.82 14.41 1.64
N ASP A 475 -1.73 13.80 2.39
CA ASP A 475 -3.17 13.90 2.17
C ASP A 475 -3.81 14.29 3.49
N VAL A 476 -4.56 15.38 3.50
CA VAL A 476 -5.19 15.95 4.68
C VAL A 476 -6.69 15.86 4.49
N LYS A 477 -7.42 15.36 5.48
CA LYS A 477 -8.86 15.20 5.43
C LYS A 477 -9.49 15.50 6.78
N LEU A 478 -10.67 16.12 6.76
CA LEU A 478 -11.60 16.12 7.87
C LEU A 478 -12.18 14.71 8.02
N GLY A 479 -12.16 14.22 9.25
CA GLY A 479 -12.69 12.94 9.68
C GLY A 479 -14.09 13.13 10.24
N THR A 480 -14.33 12.57 11.43
CA THR A 480 -15.61 12.77 12.13
C THR A 480 -15.74 14.23 12.54
N VAL A 481 -16.91 14.81 12.27
CA VAL A 481 -17.31 16.15 12.73
C VAL A 481 -18.54 15.95 13.61
N THR A 482 -18.47 16.41 14.85
CA THR A 482 -19.56 16.33 15.82
C THR A 482 -19.95 17.73 16.27
N VAL A 483 -21.25 18.00 16.30
CA VAL A 483 -21.80 19.26 16.81
C VAL A 483 -21.92 19.11 18.33
N GLU A 484 -21.21 19.94 19.08
CA GLU A 484 -21.25 19.91 20.54
C GLU A 484 -22.33 20.86 21.07
N THR A 485 -22.34 22.09 20.57
CA THR A 485 -23.39 23.08 20.87
C THR A 485 -23.85 23.74 19.59
N ILE A 486 -25.12 24.09 19.51
CA ILE A 486 -25.70 24.81 18.38
C ILE A 486 -26.85 25.70 18.86
N ASN A 487 -26.75 26.98 18.55
CA ASN A 487 -27.75 28.01 18.77
C ASN A 487 -28.06 28.67 17.42
N VAL A 488 -29.33 28.75 17.05
CA VAL A 488 -29.77 29.33 15.77
C VAL A 488 -30.89 30.32 16.03
N GLY A 489 -30.81 31.48 15.36
CA GLY A 489 -31.83 32.51 15.39
C GLY A 489 -33.07 32.16 14.56
N THR A 490 -34.03 33.08 14.51
CA THR A 490 -35.25 32.90 13.72
C THR A 490 -35.04 33.30 12.26
N ALA A 491 -35.99 32.98 11.40
CA ALA A 491 -35.97 33.42 10.00
C ALA A 491 -35.99 34.97 9.85
N ALA A 492 -36.61 35.67 10.80
CA ALA A 492 -36.67 37.14 10.86
C ALA A 492 -35.36 37.77 11.36
N SER A 493 -34.58 37.05 12.16
CA SER A 493 -33.27 37.47 12.65
C SER A 493 -32.25 36.33 12.49
N PRO A 494 -31.85 36.00 11.24
CA PRO A 494 -31.08 34.80 10.93
C PRO A 494 -29.66 34.90 11.51
N SER A 495 -29.35 34.00 12.43
CA SER A 495 -28.02 33.88 13.03
C SER A 495 -27.73 32.44 13.41
N PHE A 496 -26.46 32.09 13.57
CA PHE A 496 -26.05 30.84 14.20
C PHE A 496 -24.77 31.03 15.00
N SER A 497 -24.61 30.20 16.02
CA SER A 497 -23.39 30.01 16.78
C SER A 497 -23.30 28.55 17.17
N MET A 498 -22.23 27.86 16.78
CA MET A 498 -22.06 26.43 17.09
C MET A 498 -20.60 26.09 17.35
N ARG A 499 -20.40 25.11 18.24
CA ARG A 499 -19.11 24.53 18.55
C ARG A 499 -19.00 23.16 17.90
N LEU A 500 -18.00 22.98 17.05
CA LEU A 500 -17.73 21.74 16.34
C LEU A 500 -16.45 21.09 16.87
N ILE A 501 -16.54 19.81 17.21
CA ILE A 501 -15.36 18.98 17.48
C ILE A 501 -15.09 18.16 16.22
N THR A 502 -13.87 18.24 15.69
CA THR A 502 -13.52 17.52 14.46
C THR A 502 -12.16 16.85 14.49
N GLU A 503 -12.07 15.67 13.88
CA GLU A 503 -10.81 14.95 13.68
C GLU A 503 -10.13 15.39 12.37
N VAL A 504 -8.94 15.98 12.42
CA VAL A 504 -8.10 16.18 11.23
C VAL A 504 -7.16 15.00 11.07
N THR A 505 -7.12 14.46 9.85
CA THR A 505 -6.28 13.31 9.50
C THR A 505 -5.21 13.69 8.50
N VAL A 506 -3.94 13.49 8.87
CA VAL A 506 -2.77 13.74 8.02
C VAL A 506 -2.18 12.40 7.60
N LYS A 507 -2.52 11.94 6.40
CA LYS A 507 -2.06 10.67 5.82
C LYS A 507 -0.78 10.87 5.03
N ASN A 508 0.32 10.36 5.57
CA ASN A 508 1.61 10.39 4.92
C ASN A 508 1.75 9.23 3.91
N LYS A 509 1.77 9.57 2.61
CA LYS A 509 1.94 8.62 1.50
C LYS A 509 3.42 8.21 1.26
N ASN A 510 4.37 8.82 1.95
CA ASN A 510 5.82 8.66 1.74
C ASN A 510 6.45 7.59 2.64
N PHE A 511 7.61 7.07 2.23
CA PHE A 511 8.45 6.19 3.05
C PHE A 511 9.33 6.94 4.07
N GLY A 512 9.37 8.26 3.96
CA GLY A 512 9.93 9.18 4.95
C GLY A 512 8.87 9.67 5.93
N HIS A 513 9.28 10.24 7.06
CA HIS A 513 8.33 10.94 7.93
C HIS A 513 8.02 12.33 7.37
N TYR A 514 6.78 12.78 7.55
CA TYR A 514 6.34 14.12 7.23
C TYR A 514 6.19 14.90 8.53
N LYS A 515 7.02 15.92 8.73
CA LYS A 515 6.88 16.88 9.84
C LYS A 515 6.21 18.11 9.26
N PHE A 516 5.01 18.44 9.74
CA PHE A 516 4.27 19.61 9.33
C PHE A 516 4.31 20.66 10.42
N ASP A 517 4.30 21.91 9.97
CA ASP A 517 4.31 23.08 10.83
C ASP A 517 2.87 23.32 11.33
N GLU A 518 2.74 24.23 12.27
CA GLU A 518 1.42 24.68 12.73
C GLU A 518 0.67 25.33 11.56
N SER A 519 -0.65 25.17 11.50
CA SER A 519 -1.48 25.68 10.42
C SER A 519 -2.89 25.95 10.92
N THR A 520 -3.69 26.67 10.13
CA THR A 520 -5.06 27.03 10.50
C THR A 520 -6.06 26.35 9.56
N ALA A 521 -7.11 25.77 10.13
CA ALA A 521 -8.29 25.34 9.41
C ALA A 521 -9.32 26.47 9.45
N THR A 522 -9.79 26.91 8.29
CA THR A 522 -10.77 27.98 8.15
C THR A 522 -12.11 27.38 7.78
N PHE A 523 -13.18 27.85 8.44
CA PHE A 523 -14.56 27.45 8.15
C PHE A 523 -15.29 28.67 7.58
N SER A 524 -16.09 28.44 6.56
CA SER A 524 -16.76 29.50 5.80
C SER A 524 -18.19 29.12 5.43
N TYR A 525 -19.06 30.12 5.40
CA TYR A 525 -20.43 30.05 4.92
C TYR A 525 -20.57 30.93 3.67
N GLY A 526 -21.01 30.36 2.55
CA GLY A 526 -21.15 31.13 1.30
C GLY A 526 -19.86 31.85 0.85
N GLY A 527 -18.68 31.32 1.19
CA GLY A 527 -17.38 31.94 0.93
C GLY A 527 -16.89 32.93 1.99
N MET A 528 -17.73 33.33 2.95
CA MET A 528 -17.35 34.23 4.06
C MET A 528 -16.85 33.43 5.27
N LYS A 529 -15.73 33.84 5.87
CA LYS A 529 -15.15 33.18 7.04
C LYS A 529 -16.08 33.31 8.25
N VAL A 530 -16.41 32.18 8.89
CA VAL A 530 -17.28 32.12 10.07
C VAL A 530 -16.59 31.53 11.31
N GLY A 531 -15.40 30.96 11.14
CA GLY A 531 -14.58 30.47 12.25
C GLY A 531 -13.24 29.92 11.79
N GLU A 532 -12.36 29.66 12.75
CA GLU A 532 -11.07 29.05 12.49
C GLU A 532 -10.58 28.22 13.68
N ALA A 533 -9.74 27.22 13.37
CA ALA A 533 -9.14 26.37 14.39
C ALA A 533 -7.67 26.09 14.09
N LEU A 534 -6.88 26.06 15.16
CA LEU A 534 -5.46 25.78 15.09
C LEU A 534 -5.21 24.28 14.93
N ILE A 535 -4.45 23.92 13.89
CA ILE A 535 -3.87 22.59 13.71
C ILE A 535 -2.43 22.62 14.25
N PRO A 536 -2.17 21.98 15.40
CA PRO A 536 -0.87 22.04 16.04
C PRO A 536 0.20 21.33 15.20
N LYS A 537 1.43 21.83 15.27
CA LYS A 537 2.60 21.20 14.62
C LYS A 537 2.70 19.71 14.96
N GLY A 538 3.09 18.90 13.99
CA GLY A 538 3.07 17.45 14.20
C GLY A 538 3.91 16.64 13.23
N ARG A 539 3.92 15.32 13.46
CA ARG A 539 4.72 14.37 12.67
C ARG A 539 3.93 13.12 12.30
N ALA A 540 3.68 12.95 11.00
CA ALA A 540 3.14 11.73 10.44
C ALA A 540 4.28 10.76 10.06
N LYS A 541 4.34 9.60 10.72
CA LYS A 541 5.34 8.56 10.45
C LYS A 541 5.22 8.03 9.01
N ALA A 542 6.29 7.42 8.50
CA ALA A 542 6.33 6.84 7.16
C ALA A 542 5.15 5.90 6.91
N ARG A 543 4.40 6.12 5.82
CA ARG A 543 3.24 5.32 5.41
C ARG A 543 2.15 5.21 6.50
N LYS A 544 2.04 6.20 7.38
CA LYS A 544 1.05 6.25 8.47
C LYS A 544 0.21 7.52 8.40
N THR A 545 -0.95 7.46 9.05
CA THR A 545 -1.83 8.60 9.28
C THR A 545 -1.64 9.10 10.70
N ARG A 546 -1.51 10.42 10.86
CA ARG A 546 -1.63 11.10 12.15
C ARG A 546 -3.07 11.64 12.25
N ARG A 547 -3.71 11.44 13.39
CA ARG A 547 -5.03 11.96 13.72
C ARG A 547 -4.87 12.97 14.85
N MET A 548 -5.69 14.00 14.84
CA MET A 548 -5.73 15.06 15.85
C MET A 548 -7.16 15.57 15.93
N THR A 549 -7.61 15.87 17.14
CA THR A 549 -8.89 16.51 17.36
C THR A 549 -8.65 18.00 17.46
N ILE A 550 -9.44 18.79 16.74
CA ILE A 550 -9.50 20.24 16.85
C ILE A 550 -10.92 20.63 17.21
N VAL A 551 -11.05 21.73 17.93
CA VAL A 551 -12.34 22.34 18.28
C VAL A 551 -12.41 23.66 17.54
N VAL A 552 -13.56 23.95 16.95
CA VAL A 552 -13.81 25.21 16.25
C VAL A 552 -15.15 25.79 16.68
N ASP A 553 -15.16 27.07 17.02
CA ASP A 553 -16.36 27.85 17.18
C ASP A 553 -16.65 28.56 15.86
N VAL A 554 -17.86 28.36 15.32
CA VAL A 554 -18.31 29.03 14.10
C VAL A 554 -19.56 29.85 14.40
N ASN A 555 -19.58 31.10 13.94
CA ASN A 555 -20.69 32.02 14.18
C ASN A 555 -21.00 32.90 12.97
N SER A 556 -22.21 33.44 12.93
CA SER A 556 -22.72 34.26 11.83
C SER A 556 -22.54 35.76 12.04
N THR A 557 -21.66 36.19 12.95
CA THR A 557 -21.54 37.62 13.34
C THR A 557 -21.20 38.53 12.15
N GLY A 558 -20.47 38.02 11.16
CA GLY A 558 -20.14 38.73 9.91
C GLY A 558 -21.06 38.46 8.72
N LEU A 559 -22.22 37.82 8.92
CA LEU A 559 -23.14 37.40 7.84
C LEU A 559 -24.45 38.21 7.77
N SER A 560 -24.47 39.45 8.28
CA SER A 560 -25.69 40.27 8.34
C SER A 560 -26.33 40.47 6.96
N GLY A 561 -27.66 40.33 6.89
CA GLY A 561 -28.44 40.56 5.66
C GLY A 561 -28.36 39.45 4.60
N ASN A 562 -27.74 38.30 4.89
CA ASN A 562 -27.64 37.19 3.93
C ASN A 562 -28.97 36.43 3.79
N SER A 563 -29.70 36.67 2.69
CA SER A 563 -31.00 36.03 2.41
C SER A 563 -30.92 34.50 2.30
N ASN A 564 -29.77 33.95 1.88
CA ASN A 564 -29.56 32.50 1.83
C ASN A 564 -29.52 31.89 3.24
N LEU A 565 -29.00 32.64 4.23
CA LEU A 565 -28.92 32.16 5.60
C LEU A 565 -30.32 32.00 6.22
N SER A 566 -31.22 32.96 5.98
CA SER A 566 -32.62 32.88 6.45
C SER A 566 -33.34 31.66 5.85
N ASN A 567 -33.17 31.43 4.55
CA ASN A 567 -33.76 30.28 3.86
C ASN A 567 -33.23 28.94 4.39
N GLU A 568 -31.92 28.84 4.64
CA GLU A 568 -31.28 27.62 5.15
C GLU A 568 -31.65 27.33 6.61
N ILE A 569 -31.73 28.36 7.46
CA ILE A 569 -32.23 28.25 8.83
C ILE A 569 -33.68 27.75 8.83
N SER A 570 -34.54 28.30 7.97
CA SER A 570 -35.94 27.88 7.86
C SER A 570 -36.08 26.42 7.40
N ARG A 571 -35.15 25.94 6.59
CA ARG A 571 -35.07 24.52 6.14
C ARG A 571 -34.36 23.61 7.15
N GLY A 572 -33.76 24.17 8.22
CA GLY A 572 -33.00 23.44 9.23
C GLY A 572 -31.67 22.84 8.72
N MET A 573 -31.13 23.32 7.60
CA MET A 573 -29.97 22.74 6.92
C MET A 573 -28.96 23.84 6.57
N LEU A 574 -27.84 23.89 7.29
CA LEU A 574 -26.79 24.91 7.11
C LEU A 574 -25.59 24.35 6.35
N THR A 575 -25.22 24.98 5.24
CA THR A 575 -24.08 24.53 4.44
C THR A 575 -22.78 25.23 4.86
N LEU A 576 -21.81 24.46 5.36
CA LEU A 576 -20.49 24.96 5.73
C LEU A 576 -19.41 24.39 4.81
N SER A 577 -18.43 25.22 4.48
CA SER A 577 -17.21 24.79 3.81
C SER A 577 -16.01 24.94 4.75
N SER A 578 -14.99 24.11 4.56
CA SER A 578 -13.74 24.18 5.32
C SER A 578 -12.54 24.07 4.39
N TYR A 579 -11.58 24.97 4.57
CA TYR A 579 -10.32 24.97 3.84
C TYR A 579 -9.15 24.86 4.82
N THR A 580 -8.12 24.12 4.43
CA THR A 580 -6.88 24.04 5.20
C THR A 580 -5.70 23.84 4.28
N LYS A 581 -4.60 24.54 4.59
CA LYS A 581 -3.31 24.38 3.92
C LYS A 581 -2.25 23.98 4.94
N LEU A 582 -1.73 22.75 4.80
CA LEU A 582 -0.79 22.15 5.74
C LEU A 582 0.59 21.98 5.09
N SER A 583 1.54 22.84 5.45
CA SER A 583 2.92 22.81 4.93
C SER A 583 3.88 22.05 5.85
N GLY A 584 4.85 21.36 5.26
CA GLY A 584 5.78 20.53 6.02
C GLY A 584 6.96 19.99 5.22
N LYS A 585 7.88 19.30 5.89
CA LYS A 585 9.05 18.64 5.30
C LYS A 585 8.88 17.11 5.34
N VAL A 586 9.02 16.46 4.19
CA VAL A 586 9.19 15.01 4.09
C VAL A 586 10.68 14.70 4.15
N THR A 587 11.09 13.91 5.14
CA THR A 587 12.49 13.46 5.30
C THR A 587 12.60 11.98 4.95
N LEU A 588 13.31 11.68 3.87
CA LEU A 588 13.56 10.33 3.36
C LEU A 588 14.99 9.91 3.66
N MET A 589 15.20 8.65 4.10
CA MET A 589 16.51 8.07 4.44
C MET A 589 17.36 8.95 5.38
N LYS A 590 16.71 9.78 6.22
CA LYS A 590 17.34 10.78 7.12
C LYS A 590 18.16 11.90 6.46
N VAL A 591 18.49 11.80 5.18
CA VAL A 591 19.33 12.77 4.46
C VAL A 591 18.50 13.71 3.57
N MET A 592 17.60 13.15 2.76
CA MET A 592 16.85 13.94 1.77
C MET A 592 15.60 14.59 2.40
N LYS A 593 15.57 15.92 2.44
CA LYS A 593 14.43 16.70 2.95
C LYS A 593 13.78 17.46 1.79
N LYS A 594 12.46 17.34 1.62
CA LYS A 594 11.71 18.12 0.63
C LYS A 594 10.44 18.71 1.23
N ARG A 595 10.21 20.00 1.01
CA ARG A 595 8.96 20.68 1.40
C ARG A 595 7.80 20.17 0.54
N LYS A 596 6.66 19.95 1.19
CA LYS A 596 5.38 19.61 0.57
C LYS A 596 4.28 20.34 1.32
N THR A 597 3.25 20.72 0.58
CA THR A 597 2.05 21.34 1.12
C THR A 597 0.88 20.47 0.68
N ALA A 598 0.08 20.07 1.66
CA ALA A 598 -1.18 19.36 1.43
C ALA A 598 -2.31 20.37 1.65
N GLU A 599 -3.28 20.37 0.75
CA GLU A 599 -4.46 21.21 0.84
C GLU A 599 -5.69 20.32 0.96
N MET A 600 -6.71 20.84 1.61
CA MET A 600 -7.98 20.17 1.85
C MET A 600 -9.08 21.20 1.66
N ASN A 601 -10.10 20.85 0.89
CA ASN A 601 -11.34 21.59 0.79
C ASN A 601 -12.49 20.62 1.07
N CYS A 602 -13.34 20.96 2.02
CA CYS A 602 -14.49 20.15 2.40
C CYS A 602 -15.77 20.96 2.40
N THR A 603 -16.87 20.32 2.05
CA THR A 603 -18.23 20.84 2.17
C THR A 603 -19.01 19.90 3.10
N MET A 604 -19.82 20.46 3.98
CA MET A 604 -20.67 19.70 4.89
C MET A 604 -22.00 20.41 5.11
N ILE A 605 -23.03 19.65 5.42
CA ILE A 605 -24.35 20.18 5.77
C ILE A 605 -24.61 19.85 7.24
N VAL A 606 -24.89 20.88 8.03
CA VAL A 606 -25.30 20.74 9.42
C VAL A 606 -26.81 20.71 9.47
N ASN A 607 -27.38 19.60 9.89
CA ASN A 607 -28.79 19.53 10.23
C ASN A 607 -28.98 20.12 11.63
N VAL A 608 -29.63 21.27 11.70
CA VAL A 608 -29.82 22.04 12.93
C VAL A 608 -30.71 21.29 13.92
N THR A 609 -31.78 20.66 13.43
CA THR A 609 -32.77 19.95 14.24
C THR A 609 -32.18 18.69 14.89
N SER A 610 -31.49 17.86 14.11
CA SER A 610 -30.90 16.60 14.60
C SER A 610 -29.48 16.76 15.15
N ARG A 611 -28.92 17.98 15.13
CA ARG A 611 -27.54 18.30 15.56
C ARG A 611 -26.49 17.37 14.94
N SER A 612 -26.69 17.03 13.67
CA SER A 612 -25.88 16.02 12.97
C SER A 612 -25.27 16.57 11.70
N ILE A 613 -24.12 16.03 11.31
CA ILE A 613 -23.45 16.38 10.05
C ILE A 613 -23.86 15.40 8.96
N GLN A 614 -24.29 15.94 7.83
CA GLN A 614 -24.66 15.23 6.62
C GLN A 614 -23.78 15.66 5.44
N ASN A 615 -23.64 14.78 4.46
CA ASN A 615 -22.95 15.07 3.19
C ASN A 615 -21.55 15.68 3.32
N LEU A 616 -20.77 15.24 4.32
CA LEU A 616 -19.36 15.62 4.44
C LEU A 616 -18.55 15.06 3.26
N ASN A 617 -18.16 15.96 2.35
CA ASN A 617 -17.32 15.65 1.20
C ASN A 617 -16.00 16.44 1.29
N CYS A 618 -14.88 15.80 0.98
CA CYS A 618 -13.55 16.39 1.09
C CYS A 618 -12.66 15.97 -0.09
N GLU A 619 -12.09 16.95 -0.79
CA GLU A 619 -11.20 16.73 -1.94
C GLU A 619 -9.72 16.62 -1.57
#